data_AF-A0A4Q2LQ86-F1
#
_entry.id   AF-A0A4Q2LQ86-F1
#
_cell.length_a   1.000
_cell.length_b   1.000
_cell.length_c   1.000
_cell.angle_alpha   90.00
_cell.angle_beta   90.00
_cell.angle_gamma   90.00
#
_symmetry.space_group_name_H-M   'P 1'
#
loop_
_entity.id
_entity.type
_entity.pdbx_description
1 polymer ?
#
loop_
_entity_poly.entity_id
_entity_poly.type
_entity_poly.pdbx_seq_one_letter_code
_entity_poly.pdbx_strand_id
1 'polypeptide(L)' 'EAPCTLVMEDEEWRVLYRIANKTNTVPDQPPSLREVIFALAKLGGFLGRKSDGDPGVKVIWQGLQAFRTVFENYRFLL' A
#
# COMPACT_ATOMS: atom_id res chain seq x y z
N GLU A 1 -15.32 7.29 -2.96
CA GLU A 1 -13.89 7.58 -2.74
C GLU A 1 -13.18 7.70 -4.07
N ALA A 2 -12.04 8.40 -4.12
CA ALA A 2 -11.25 8.53 -5.34
C ALA A 2 -10.47 7.23 -5.62
N PRO A 3 -10.27 6.84 -6.90
CA PRO A 3 -9.45 5.67 -7.23
C PRO A 3 -7.98 5.94 -6.92
N CYS A 4 -7.23 4.91 -6.52
CA CYS A 4 -5.79 5.07 -6.25
C CYS A 4 -4.97 5.42 -7.49
N THR A 5 -5.51 5.12 -8.69
CA THR A 5 -4.88 5.38 -9.99
C THR A 5 -4.67 6.86 -10.30
N LEU A 6 -5.21 7.77 -9.48
CA LEU A 6 -4.88 9.20 -9.56
C LEU A 6 -3.45 9.53 -9.12
N VAL A 7 -2.83 8.68 -8.29
CA VAL A 7 -1.52 8.95 -7.67
C VAL A 7 -0.55 7.76 -7.74
N MET A 8 -1.00 6.59 -8.20
CA MET A 8 -0.20 5.38 -8.34
C MET A 8 -0.48 4.69 -9.67
N GLU A 9 0.56 4.12 -10.28
CA GLU A 9 0.42 3.30 -11.48
C GLU A 9 -0.16 1.91 -11.17
N ASP A 10 -0.62 1.22 -12.21
CA ASP A 10 -1.23 -0.11 -12.06
C ASP A 10 -0.28 -1.16 -11.47
N GLU A 11 0.99 -1.11 -11.85
CA GLU A 11 2.01 -2.00 -11.29
C GLU A 11 2.28 -1.67 -9.82
N GLU A 12 2.35 -0.38 -9.47
CA GLU A 12 2.64 0.09 -8.12
C GLU A 12 1.58 -0.40 -7.11
N TRP A 13 0.29 -0.19 -7.39
CA TRP A 13 -0.74 -0.58 -6.44
C TRP A 13 -0.88 -2.11 -6.35
N ARG A 14 -0.64 -2.85 -7.44
CA ARG A 14 -0.63 -4.32 -7.43
C ARG A 14 0.50 -4.88 -6.57
N VAL A 15 1.70 -4.31 -6.66
CA VAL A 15 2.84 -4.70 -5.80
C VAL A 15 2.54 -4.36 -4.35
N LEU A 16 2.06 -3.14 -4.08
CA LEU A 16 1.67 -2.71 -2.73
C LEU A 16 0.63 -3.67 -2.12
N TYR A 17 -0.40 -4.04 -2.88
CA TYR A 17 -1.44 -4.95 -2.43
C TYR A 17 -0.86 -6.31 -2.02
N ARG A 18 0.02 -6.89 -2.85
CA ARG A 18 0.66 -8.19 -2.58
C ARG A 18 1.48 -8.17 -1.30
N ILE A 19 2.32 -7.16 -1.11
CA ILE A 19 3.21 -7.09 0.05
C ILE A 19 2.45 -6.74 1.34
N ALA A 20 1.44 -5.87 1.26
CA ALA A 20 0.64 -5.48 2.41
C ALA A 20 -0.27 -6.64 2.90
N ASN A 21 -0.78 -7.46 1.98
CA ASN A 21 -1.66 -8.59 2.29
C ASN A 21 -0.95 -9.95 2.30
N LYS A 22 0.37 -9.99 2.04
CA LYS A 22 1.19 -11.22 1.93
C LYS A 22 0.53 -12.26 1.02
N THR A 23 0.21 -11.85 -0.21
CA THR A 23 -0.52 -12.67 -1.19
C THR A 23 0.06 -12.55 -2.59
N ASN A 24 -0.21 -13.54 -3.44
CA ASN A 24 0.12 -13.55 -4.86
C ASN A 24 -1.08 -13.21 -5.76
N THR A 25 -2.23 -12.88 -5.18
CA THR A 25 -3.42 -12.45 -5.93
C THR A 25 -3.66 -10.96 -5.71
N VAL A 26 -4.29 -10.31 -6.70
CA VAL A 26 -4.69 -8.91 -6.64
C VAL A 26 -6.16 -8.81 -7.06
N PRO A 27 -6.92 -7.81 -6.59
CA PRO A 27 -8.28 -7.58 -7.06
C PRO A 27 -8.29 -7.18 -8.54
N ASP A 28 -9.40 -7.44 -9.23
CA ASP A 28 -9.58 -7.07 -10.64
C ASP A 28 -9.72 -5.56 -10.83
N GLN A 29 -10.23 -4.86 -9.81
CA GLN A 29 -10.41 -3.41 -9.81
C GLN A 29 -9.37 -2.74 -8.89
N PRO A 30 -8.86 -1.56 -9.27
CA PRO A 30 -7.96 -0.81 -8.41
C PRO A 30 -8.65 -0.45 -7.08
N PRO A 31 -7.92 -0.55 -5.96
CA PRO A 31 -8.42 -0.07 -4.68
C PRO A 31 -8.66 1.45 -4.69
N SER A 32 -9.42 1.92 -3.71
CA SER A 32 -9.55 3.33 -3.42
C SER A 32 -8.23 3.93 -2.93
N LEU A 33 -8.11 5.26 -3.06
CA LEU A 33 -6.99 6.00 -2.49
C LEU A 33 -6.87 5.79 -0.97
N ARG A 34 -8.00 5.66 -0.27
CA ARG A 34 -8.03 5.41 1.17
C ARG A 34 -7.45 4.03 1.51
N GLU A 35 -7.86 2.98 0.80
CA GLU A 35 -7.35 1.62 1.02
C GLU A 35 -5.84 1.54 0.81
N VAL A 36 -5.32 2.21 -0.22
CA VAL A 36 -3.88 2.33 -0.47
C VAL A 36 -3.15 3.07 0.64
N ILE A 37 -3.70 4.18 1.14
CA ILE A 37 -3.12 4.91 2.27
C ILE A 37 -3.03 4.02 3.52
N PHE A 38 -4.08 3.23 3.79
CA PHE A 38 -4.07 2.28 4.90
C PHE A 38 -3.09 1.12 4.68
N ALA A 39 -2.94 0.63 3.45
CA ALA A 39 -1.95 -0.39 3.11
C ALA A 39 -0.52 0.11 3.34
N LEU A 40 -0.20 1.32 2.88
CA LEU A 40 1.08 1.99 3.16
C LEU A 40 1.29 2.15 4.66
N ALA A 41 0.31 2.70 5.37
CA ALA A 41 0.42 2.89 6.82
C ALA A 41 0.70 1.58 7.57
N LYS A 42 0.07 0.47 7.17
CA LYS A 42 0.32 -0.86 7.76
C LYS A 42 1.77 -1.31 7.56
N LEU A 43 2.34 -1.09 6.38
CA LEU A 43 3.78 -1.35 6.14
C LEU A 43 4.66 -0.48 7.04
N GLY A 44 4.23 0.75 7.34
CA GLY A 44 4.90 1.65 8.27
C GLY A 44 4.62 1.39 9.76
N GLY A 45 3.92 0.29 10.11
CA GLY A 45 3.66 -0.11 11.49
C GLY A 45 2.31 0.33 12.07
N PHE A 46 1.40 0.87 11.26
CA PHE A 46 0.03 1.14 11.70
C PHE A 46 -0.75 -0.15 11.94
N LEU A 47 -1.28 -0.31 13.15
CA LEU A 47 -2.01 -1.54 13.53
C LEU A 47 -3.41 -1.61 12.91
N GLY A 48 -4.08 -0.47 12.73
CA GLY A 48 -5.42 -0.42 12.14
C GLY A 48 -6.51 -1.07 12.99
N ARG A 49 -6.45 -0.91 14.32
CA ARG A 49 -7.50 -1.38 15.23
C ARG A 49 -8.76 -0.53 15.07
N LYS A 50 -9.91 -1.08 15.47
CA LYS A 50 -11.24 -0.46 15.29
C LYS A 50 -11.34 0.99 15.78
N SER A 51 -10.56 1.38 16.78
CA SER A 51 -10.57 2.72 17.38
C SER A 51 -9.32 3.56 17.09
N ASP A 52 -8.41 3.10 16.23
CA ASP A 52 -7.16 3.83 15.93
C ASP A 52 -7.42 5.07 15.06
N GLY A 53 -8.57 5.17 14.39
CA GLY A 53 -8.88 6.26 13.46
C GLY A 53 -8.06 6.19 12.18
N ASP A 54 -7.69 7.36 11.64
CA ASP A 54 -6.88 7.46 10.43
C ASP A 54 -5.38 7.45 10.74
N PRO A 55 -4.56 6.83 9.88
CA PRO A 55 -3.12 6.79 10.08
C PRO A 55 -2.49 8.19 10.01
N GLY A 56 -1.54 8.46 10.91
CA GLY A 56 -0.76 9.69 10.88
C GLY A 56 0.28 9.72 9.75
N VAL A 57 0.73 10.93 9.39
CA VAL A 57 1.71 11.15 8.30
C VAL A 57 3.00 10.35 8.48
N LYS A 58 3.47 10.18 9.71
CA LYS A 58 4.72 9.44 10.01
C LYS A 58 4.65 7.98 9.54
N VAL A 59 3.60 7.25 9.91
CA VAL A 59 3.47 5.83 9.53
C VAL A 59 3.20 5.67 8.04
N ILE A 60 2.51 6.63 7.41
CA ILE A 60 2.34 6.65 5.95
C ILE A 60 3.69 6.83 5.25
N TRP A 61 4.51 7.80 5.69
CA TRP A 61 5.84 8.03 5.14
C TRP A 61 6.76 6.82 5.30
N GLN A 62 6.78 6.20 6.49
CA GLN A 62 7.55 4.99 6.73
C GLN A 62 7.11 3.84 5.80
N GLY A 63 5.80 3.68 5.62
CA GLY A 63 5.22 2.74 4.67
C GLY A 63 5.63 3.00 3.22
N LEU A 64 5.63 4.26 2.80
CA LEU A 64 6.05 4.66 1.46
C LEU A 64 7.53 4.34 1.21
N GLN A 65 8.40 4.59 2.18
CA GLN A 65 9.82 4.22 2.08
C GLN A 65 10.00 2.71 1.95
N ALA A 66 9.32 1.92 2.79
CA ALA A 66 9.36 0.46 2.71
C ALA A 66 8.83 -0.07 1.37
N PHE A 67 7.71 0.48 0.89
CA PHE A 67 7.13 0.14 -0.41
C PHE A 67 8.10 0.45 -1.55
N ARG A 68 8.72 1.65 -1.57
CA ARG A 68 9.66 2.05 -2.62
C ARG A 68 10.84 1.08 -2.74
N THR A 69 11.44 0.68 -1.62
CA THR A 69 12.52 -0.31 -1.62
C THR A 69 12.09 -1.64 -2.25
N VAL A 70 10.88 -2.12 -1.96
CA VAL A 70 10.38 -3.37 -2.56
C VAL A 70 10.08 -3.16 -4.04
N PHE A 71 9.39 -2.09 -4.40
CA PHE A 71 8.96 -1.83 -5.78
C PHE A 71 10.14 -1.70 -6.74
N GLU A 72 11.19 -0.98 -6.35
CA GLU A 72 12.42 -0.80 -7.14
C GLU A 72 13.12 -2.13 -7.46
N ASN A 73 12.96 -3.13 -6.58
CA ASN A 73 13.63 -4.42 -6.72
C ASN A 73 12.69 -5.56 -7.16
N TYR A 74 11.38 -5.32 -7.19
CA TYR A 74 10.35 -6.35 -7.38
C TYR A 74 10.57 -7.19 -8.64
N ARG A 75 10.95 -6.54 -9.75
CA ARG A 75 11.17 -7.21 -11.05
C ARG A 75 12.38 -8.15 -11.06
N PHE A 76 13.33 -7.98 -10.13
CA PHE A 76 14.50 -8.86 -9.99
C PHE A 76 14.25 -10.03 -9.03
N LEU A 77 13.12 -10.03 -8.31
CA LEU A 77 12.74 -11.04 -7.33
C LEU A 77 11.63 -11.99 -7.83
N LEU A 78 11.15 -11.78 -9.06
CA LEU A 78 10.22 -12.65 -9.78
C LEU A 78 10.97 -13.67 -10.63
#